data_AF-A0A3C0Y5A0-F1
#
_entry.id   AF-A0A3C0Y5A0-F1
#
_cell.length_a   1.000
_cell.length_b   1.000
_cell.length_c   1.000
_cell.angle_alpha   90.00
_cell.angle_beta   90.00
_cell.angle_gamma   90.00
#
_symmetry.space_group_name_H-M   'P 1'
#
loop_
_entity.id
_entity.type
_entity.pdbx_description
1 polymer ?
#
loop_
_entity_poly.entity_id
_entity_poly.type
_entity_poly.pdbx_seq_one_letter_code
_entity_poly.pdbx_strand_id
1 'polypeptide(L)' 'MTNDTQSPVQTDGFHLLIDALKLNDINTIFALPGIPITDLTRMAQGEGMRVISFRHEQHAGNAAAAAGFLT' A
#
# COMPACT_ATOMS: atom_id res chain seq x y z
N MET A 1 32.77 29.16 5.64
CA MET A 1 32.06 28.16 4.80
C MET A 1 31.41 27.18 5.75
N THR A 2 30.09 27.21 5.87
CA THR A 2 29.35 26.26 6.71
C THR A 2 29.15 24.98 5.90
N ASN A 3 29.81 23.90 6.32
CA ASN A 3 29.59 22.57 5.77
C ASN A 3 28.28 22.01 6.35
N ASP A 4 27.14 22.43 5.80
CA ASP A 4 25.87 21.79 6.08
C ASP A 4 25.82 20.46 5.34
N THR A 5 26.28 19.41 6.01
CA THR A 5 26.10 18.03 5.55
C THR A 5 24.61 17.73 5.59
N GLN A 6 23.91 17.80 4.46
CA GLN A 6 22.50 17.41 4.38
C GLN A 6 22.39 15.92 4.74
N SER A 7 21.68 15.64 5.83
CA SER A 7 21.30 14.26 6.17
C SER A 7 20.53 13.64 5.00
N PRO A 8 20.80 12.38 4.65
CA PRO A 8 20.09 11.71 3.56
C PRO A 8 18.59 11.66 3.85
N VAL A 9 17.78 11.84 2.80
CA VAL A 9 16.32 11.69 2.88
C VAL A 9 16.01 10.27 3.33
N GLN A 10 15.25 10.12 4.41
CA GLN A 10 14.83 8.83 4.94
C GLN A 10 13.39 8.52 4.49
N THR A 11 13.11 7.23 4.31
CA THR A 11 11.76 6.71 4.05
C THR A 11 11.49 5.54 4.99
N ASP A 12 10.22 5.19 5.19
CA ASP A 12 9.81 4.03 5.99
C ASP A 12 9.38 2.84 5.12
N GLY A 13 9.14 1.70 5.78
CA GLY A 13 8.78 0.46 5.08
C GLY A 13 7.41 0.49 4.41
N PHE A 14 6.46 1.30 4.89
CA PHE A 14 5.14 1.40 4.27
C PHE A 14 5.18 2.24 3.00
N HIS A 15 5.87 3.37 3.02
CA HIS A 15 6.10 4.16 1.80
C HIS A 15 6.87 3.34 0.77
N LEU A 16 7.94 2.64 1.18
CA LEU A 16 8.68 1.76 0.26
C LEU A 16 7.79 0.68 -0.37
N LEU A 17 6.91 0.05 0.42
CA LEU A 17 5.98 -0.95 -0.08
C LEU A 17 4.95 -0.34 -1.04
N ILE A 18 4.37 0.80 -0.70
CA ILE A 18 3.38 1.50 -1.54
C ILE A 18 4.01 1.91 -2.88
N ASP A 19 5.22 2.48 -2.85
CA ASP A 19 5.96 2.86 -4.06
C ASP A 19 6.27 1.63 -4.92
N ALA A 20 6.67 0.51 -4.30
CA ALA A 20 6.91 -0.74 -5.01
C ALA A 20 5.62 -1.28 -5.66
N LEU A 21 4.47 -1.23 -4.99
CA LEU A 21 3.19 -1.63 -5.57
C LEU A 21 2.83 -0.75 -6.78
N LYS A 22 2.94 0.58 -6.63
CA LYS A 22 2.69 1.54 -7.71
C LYS A 22 3.61 1.31 -8.91
N LEU A 23 4.90 1.03 -8.67
CA LEU A 23 5.89 0.76 -9.71
C LEU A 23 5.57 -0.52 -10.52
N ASN A 24 4.82 -1.45 -9.93
CA ASN A 24 4.36 -2.69 -10.58
C ASN A 24 2.92 -2.57 -11.09
N ASP A 25 2.42 -1.35 -11.32
CA ASP A 25 1.06 -1.06 -11.80
C ASP A 25 -0.07 -1.57 -10.88
N ILE A 26 0.25 -1.93 -9.63
CA ILE A 26 -0.75 -2.32 -8.63
C ILE A 26 -1.30 -1.05 -7.99
N ASN A 27 -2.57 -0.78 -8.26
CA ASN A 27 -3.28 0.41 -7.77
C ASN A 27 -4.45 0.08 -6.82
N THR A 28 -4.76 -1.21 -6.62
CA THR A 28 -5.90 -1.66 -5.81
C THR A 28 -5.48 -2.70 -4.76
N ILE A 29 -5.93 -2.51 -3.52
CA ILE A 29 -5.75 -3.44 -2.40
C ILE A 29 -7.15 -3.93 -1.96
N PHE A 30 -7.32 -5.24 -1.85
CA PHE A 30 -8.51 -5.87 -1.25
C PHE A 30 -8.12 -6.42 0.12
N ALA A 31 -8.73 -5.97 1.22
CA ALA A 31 -8.30 -6.34 2.56
C ALA A 31 -9.42 -6.28 3.62
N LEU A 32 -9.17 -6.76 4.84
CA LEU A 32 -9.87 -6.36 6.05
C LEU A 32 -8.87 -5.61 6.95
N PRO A 33 -8.87 -4.26 6.96
CA PRO A 33 -7.91 -3.51 7.75
C PRO A 33 -8.00 -3.76 9.26
N GLY A 34 -6.85 -3.92 9.91
CA GLY A 34 -6.71 -4.14 11.35
C GLY A 34 -5.24 -4.12 11.79
N ILE A 35 -4.98 -4.17 13.10
CA ILE A 35 -3.59 -4.27 13.61
C ILE A 35 -2.94 -5.54 13.02
N PRO A 36 -1.72 -5.49 12.45
CA PRO A 36 -0.77 -4.36 12.44
C PRO A 36 -0.71 -3.55 11.13
N ILE A 37 -1.67 -3.68 10.23
CA ILE A 37 -1.64 -3.11 8.87
C ILE A 37 -2.60 -1.93 8.64
N THR A 38 -3.29 -1.47 9.69
CA THR A 38 -4.23 -0.34 9.58
C THR A 38 -3.57 0.89 8.93
N ASP A 39 -2.36 1.25 9.35
CA ASP A 39 -1.71 2.46 8.84
C ASP A 39 -1.21 2.29 7.41
N LEU A 40 -0.74 1.10 7.03
CA LEU A 40 -0.43 0.78 5.63
C LEU A 40 -1.65 1.05 4.72
N THR A 41 -2.83 0.56 5.12
CA THR A 41 -4.04 0.75 4.30
C THR A 41 -4.47 2.22 4.23
N ARG A 42 -4.31 2.99 5.32
CA ARG A 42 -4.60 4.43 5.32
C ARG A 42 -3.62 5.21 4.45
N MET A 43 -2.32 4.92 4.57
CA MET A 43 -1.27 5.55 3.77
C MET A 43 -1.47 5.23 2.29
N ALA A 44 -1.77 3.99 1.92
CA ALA A 44 -2.08 3.61 0.55
C ALA A 44 -3.25 4.41 -0.03
N GLN A 45 -4.32 4.64 0.74
CA GLN A 45 -5.42 5.52 0.33
C GLN A 45 -4.98 6.97 0.16
N GLY A 46 -4.20 7.51 1.10
CA GLY A 46 -3.64 8.87 1.03
C GLY A 46 -2.73 9.07 -0.19
N GLU A 47 -2.05 8.01 -0.60
CA GLU A 47 -1.18 7.90 -1.76
C GLU A 47 -1.94 7.63 -3.08
N GLY A 48 -3.28 7.62 -3.05
CA GLY A 48 -4.14 7.51 -4.22
C GLY A 48 -4.48 6.08 -4.66
N MET A 49 -4.10 5.06 -3.89
CA MET A 49 -4.47 3.67 -4.17
C MET A 49 -5.92 3.38 -3.73
N ARG A 50 -6.60 2.50 -4.46
CA ARG A 50 -7.94 2.04 -4.08
C ARG A 50 -7.85 0.93 -3.03
N VAL A 51 -8.29 1.20 -1.80
CA VAL A 51 -8.42 0.18 -0.76
C VAL A 51 -9.88 -0.23 -0.61
N ILE A 52 -10.19 -1.49 -0.89
CA ILE A 52 -11.53 -2.08 -0.78
C ILE A 52 -11.56 -2.97 0.46
N SER A 53 -12.31 -2.52 1.48
CA SER A 53 -12.47 -3.24 2.73
C SER A 53 -13.60 -4.27 2.66
N PHE A 54 -13.32 -5.52 3.02
CA PHE A 54 -14.30 -6.61 3.11
C PHE A 54 -14.76 -6.83 4.55
N ARG A 55 -15.69 -7.77 4.76
CA ARG A 55 -16.11 -8.23 6.09
C ARG A 55 -15.37 -9.47 6.57
N HIS A 56 -14.68 -10.16 5.66
CA HIS A 56 -13.90 -11.36 5.91
C HIS A 56 -12.80 -11.49 4.85
N GLU A 57 -11.59 -11.85 5.26
CA GLU A 57 -10.38 -11.85 4.45
C GLU A 57 -10.46 -12.83 3.29
N GLN A 58 -11.13 -13.97 3.46
CA GLN A 58 -11.33 -14.94 2.38
C GLN A 58 -12.02 -14.31 1.16
N HIS A 59 -12.99 -13.40 1.38
CA HIS A 59 -13.66 -12.72 0.28
C HIS A 59 -12.75 -11.69 -0.41
N ALA A 60 -11.86 -11.04 0.35
CA ALA A 60 -10.85 -10.15 -0.21
C ALA A 60 -9.85 -10.91 -1.10
N GLY A 61 -9.41 -12.09 -0.65
CA GLY A 61 -8.54 -12.98 -1.44
C GLY A 61 -9.21 -13.45 -2.73
N ASN A 62 -10.48 -13.86 -2.67
CA ASN A 62 -11.25 -14.23 -3.86
C ASN A 62 -11.40 -13.07 -4.84
N ALA A 63 -11.65 -11.85 -4.34
CA ALA A 63 -11.75 -10.65 -5.17
C ALA A 63 -10.42 -10.31 -5.86
N ALA A 64 -9.30 -10.43 -5.14
CA ALA A 64 -7.96 -10.23 -5.71
C ALA A 64 -7.63 -11.27 -6.80
N ALA A 65 -7.96 -12.55 -6.57
CA ALA A 65 -7.77 -13.60 -7.56
C ALA A 65 -8.60 -13.37 -8.83
N ALA A 66 -9.87 -12.97 -8.67
CA ALA A 66 -10.73 -12.63 -9.80
C ALA A 66 -10.22 -11.40 -10.57
N ALA A 67 -9.74 -10.38 -9.86
CA ALA A 67 -9.15 -9.19 -10.49
C ALA A 67 -7.93 -9.57 -11.35
N GLY A 68 -6.98 -10.33 -10.79
CA GLY A 68 -5.79 -10.76 -11.53
C GLY A 68 -6.05 -11.73 -12.68
N PHE A 69 -7.22 -12.37 -12.74
CA PHE A 69 -7.62 -13.17 -13.91
C PHE A 69 -8.18 -12.30 -15.05
N LEU A 70 -8.79 -11.16 -14.73
CA LEU A 70 -9.51 -10.32 -15.71
C LEU A 70 -8.65 -9.21 -16.34
N THR A 71 -7.46 -8.94 -15.78
CA THR A 71 -6.55 -7.84 -16.17
C THR A 71 -5.22 -8.38 -16.61
#